data_AF-A0A7J2IDP7-F1
#
_entry.id   AF-A0A7J2IDP7-F1
#
_cell.length_a   1.000
_cell.length_b   1.000
_cell.length_c   1.000
_cell.angle_alpha   90.00
_cell.angle_beta   90.00
_cell.angle_gamma   90.00
#
_symmetry.space_group_name_H-M   'P 1'
#
loop_
_entity.id
_entity.type
_entity.pdbx_description
1 polymer ?
#
loop_
_entity_poly.entity_id
_entity_poly.type
_entity_poly.pdbx_seq_one_letter_code
_entity_poly.pdbx_strand_id
1 'polypeptide(L)'
;MIPLWKLRDKTNPVVISLIPLLLIAAAIFYYATSIEPFQISTSHHRFNLTNSAGSIKVVIFSDLHAKDAMSMNFLGKVVKEINSCEPDIILILGDFIDYHEHEIKFLEPLGL
;
A
#
# COMPACT_ATOMS: atom_id res chain seq x y z
N MET A 1 -41.02 -37.46 -0.50
CA MET A 1 -39.97 -36.92 0.41
C MET A 1 -38.67 -37.64 0.07
N ILE A 2 -37.80 -37.00 -0.72
CA ILE A 2 -36.57 -37.63 -1.23
C ILE A 2 -35.46 -37.42 -0.19
N PRO A 3 -34.67 -38.45 0.19
CA PRO A 3 -33.67 -38.30 1.24
C PRO A 3 -32.51 -37.39 0.82
N LEU A 4 -32.14 -36.44 1.69
CA LEU A 4 -31.05 -35.46 1.48
C LEU A 4 -29.67 -36.10 1.19
N TRP A 5 -29.44 -37.35 1.61
CA TRP A 5 -28.16 -38.04 1.42
C TRP A 5 -27.92 -38.52 -0.02
N LYS A 6 -28.93 -38.46 -0.90
CA LYS A 6 -28.80 -38.87 -2.31
C LYS A 6 -28.19 -37.78 -3.21
N LEU A 7 -27.88 -36.60 -2.65
CA LEU A 7 -27.14 -35.52 -3.31
C LEU A 7 -25.62 -35.59 -3.09
N ARG A 8 -25.09 -36.70 -2.53
CA ARG A 8 -23.64 -36.92 -2.44
C ARG A 8 -23.12 -37.31 -3.82
N ASP A 9 -23.00 -36.29 -4.66
CA ASP A 9 -22.52 -36.40 -6.02
C ASP A 9 -21.10 -36.97 -6.04
N LYS A 10 -20.81 -37.76 -7.05
CA LYS A 10 -19.63 -38.63 -7.17
C LYS A 10 -18.42 -37.81 -7.63
N THR A 11 -18.16 -36.68 -6.98
CA THR A 11 -17.04 -35.81 -7.34
C THR A 11 -15.73 -36.51 -6.98
N ASN A 12 -14.88 -36.72 -7.98
CA ASN A 12 -13.59 -37.38 -7.79
C ASN A 12 -12.79 -36.69 -6.66
N PRO A 13 -12.23 -37.43 -5.69
CA PRO A 13 -11.52 -36.85 -4.54
C PRO A 13 -10.34 -35.96 -4.95
N VAL A 14 -9.79 -36.19 -6.15
CA VAL A 14 -8.78 -35.33 -6.79
C VAL A 14 -9.31 -33.93 -7.07
N VAL A 15 -10.55 -33.79 -7.55
CA VAL A 15 -11.17 -32.50 -7.86
C VAL A 15 -11.43 -31.70 -6.58
N ILE A 16 -11.85 -32.38 -5.49
CA ILE A 16 -12.04 -31.75 -4.18
C ILE A 16 -10.71 -31.20 -3.63
N SER A 17 -9.59 -31.89 -3.89
CA SER A 17 -8.25 -31.44 -3.47
C SER A 17 -7.67 -30.30 -4.33
N LEU A 18 -8.12 -30.15 -5.58
CA LEU A 18 -7.66 -29.08 -6.49
C LEU A 18 -8.29 -27.72 -6.19
N ILE A 19 -9.51 -27.69 -5.67
CA ILE A 19 -10.22 -26.45 -5.30
C ILE A 19 -9.44 -25.61 -4.27
N PRO A 20 -8.96 -26.13 -3.12
CA PRO A 20 -8.21 -25.33 -2.17
C PRO A 20 -6.88 -24.83 -2.74
N LEU A 21 -6.22 -25.61 -3.60
CA LEU A 21 -4.99 -25.18 -4.27
C LEU A 21 -5.24 -23.97 -5.19
N LEU A 22 -6.34 -24.00 -5.95
CA LEU A 22 -6.75 -22.89 -6.80
C LEU A 22 -7.09 -21.64 -5.97
N LEU A 23 -7.78 -21.81 -4.83
CA LEU A 23 -8.11 -20.72 -3.92
C LEU A 23 -6.85 -20.09 -3.30
N ILE A 24 -5.87 -20.90 -2.91
CA ILE A 24 -4.58 -20.41 -2.40
C ILE A 24 -3.84 -19.64 -3.49
N ALA A 25 -3.79 -20.16 -4.72
CA ALA A 25 -3.16 -19.46 -5.84
C ALA A 25 -3.86 -18.11 -6.14
N ALA A 26 -5.19 -18.07 -6.12
CA ALA A 26 -5.96 -16.85 -6.29
C ALA A 26 -5.71 -15.85 -5.15
N ALA A 27 -5.60 -16.31 -3.91
CA ALA A 27 -5.29 -15.46 -2.75
C ALA A 27 -3.87 -14.87 -2.84
N ILE A 28 -2.87 -15.66 -3.25
CA ILE A 28 -1.49 -15.19 -3.46
C ILE A 28 -1.47 -14.15 -4.59
N PHE A 29 -2.14 -14.42 -5.70
CA PHE A 29 -2.23 -13.49 -6.82
C PHE A 29 -2.89 -12.18 -6.39
N TYR A 30 -4.01 -12.25 -5.67
CA TYR A 30 -4.69 -11.07 -5.15
C TYR A 30 -3.82 -10.26 -4.17
N TYR A 31 -3.07 -10.93 -3.30
CA TYR A 31 -2.16 -10.28 -2.37
C TYR A 31 -1.03 -9.54 -3.12
N ALA A 32 -0.39 -10.21 -4.08
CA ALA A 32 0.71 -9.64 -4.86
C ALA A 32 0.27 -8.41 -5.67
N THR A 33 -0.94 -8.43 -6.24
CA THR A 33 -1.42 -7.30 -7.06
C THR A 33 -2.04 -6.16 -6.25
N SER A 34 -2.60 -6.47 -5.07
CA SER A 34 -3.49 -5.51 -4.38
C SER A 34 -3.01 -5.10 -2.99
N ILE A 35 -2.09 -5.83 -2.37
CA ILE A 35 -1.65 -5.57 -0.98
C ILE A 35 -0.17 -5.17 -0.97
N GLU A 36 0.70 -6.00 -1.55
CA GLU A 36 2.14 -5.74 -1.62
C GLU A 36 2.48 -4.32 -2.14
N PRO A 37 1.92 -3.82 -3.27
CA PRO A 37 2.29 -2.50 -3.80
C PRO A 37 1.88 -1.31 -2.93
N PHE A 38 1.02 -1.49 -1.91
CA PHE A 38 0.57 -0.41 -1.03
C PHE A 38 1.13 -0.47 0.38
N GLN A 39 2.15 -1.30 0.62
CA GLN A 39 2.82 -1.37 1.91
C GLN A 39 3.77 -0.18 2.08
N ILE A 40 3.48 0.68 3.05
CA ILE A 40 4.35 1.79 3.44
C ILE A 40 5.34 1.23 4.46
N SER A 41 6.64 1.30 4.15
CA SER A 41 7.70 0.93 5.08
C SER A 41 8.33 2.20 5.67
N THR A 42 8.18 2.42 6.97
CA THR A 42 8.72 3.58 7.68
C THR A 42 10.00 3.20 8.42
N SER A 43 11.13 3.83 8.07
CA SER A 43 12.39 3.66 8.80
C SER A 43 12.66 4.88 9.69
N HIS A 44 13.00 4.63 10.95
CA HIS A 44 13.36 5.68 11.90
C HIS A 44 14.86 5.68 12.18
N HIS A 45 15.50 6.81 11.90
CA HIS A 45 16.91 7.03 12.21
C HIS A 45 17.05 8.17 13.23
N ARG A 46 17.77 7.93 14.32
CA ARG A 46 18.07 8.93 15.34
C ARG A 46 19.55 9.29 15.29
N PHE A 47 19.83 10.56 15.02
CA PHE A 47 21.19 11.09 15.02
C PHE A 47 21.37 11.98 16.26
N ASN A 48 22.36 11.65 17.10
CA ASN A 48 22.75 12.51 18.21
C ASN A 48 23.74 13.55 17.68
N LEU A 49 23.28 14.78 17.50
CA LEU A 49 24.13 15.90 17.13
C LEU A 49 24.79 16.47 18.39
N THR A 50 26.10 16.33 18.51
CA THR A 50 26.88 16.95 19.59
C THR A 50 26.71 18.47 19.50
N ASN A 51 26.23 19.11 20.57
CA ASN A 51 25.87 20.55 20.67
C ASN A 51 24.52 21.02 20.11
N SER A 52 23.53 20.13 19.87
CA SER A 52 22.16 20.60 19.60
C SER A 52 21.38 20.82 20.89
N ALA A 53 20.81 22.02 21.07
CA ALA A 53 19.91 22.35 22.19
C ALA A 53 18.47 21.83 22.00
N GLY A 54 18.18 21.09 20.91
CA GLY A 54 16.86 20.56 20.62
C GLY A 54 16.86 19.35 19.69
N SER A 55 15.70 18.72 19.59
CA SER A 55 15.41 17.63 18.64
C SER A 55 14.59 18.19 17.47
N ILE A 56 14.97 17.86 16.25
CA ILE A 56 14.18 18.13 15.04
C ILE A 56 13.77 16.79 14.46
N LYS A 57 12.48 16.65 14.12
CA LYS A 57 11.95 15.47 13.44
C LYS A 57 11.75 15.82 11.96
N VAL A 58 12.50 15.13 11.11
CA VAL A 58 12.42 15.30 9.65
C VAL A 58 11.85 14.04 9.06
N VAL A 59 10.81 14.19 8.24
CA VAL A 59 10.27 13.10 7.42
C VAL A 59 10.73 13.31 5.99
N ILE A 60 11.32 12.27 5.39
CA ILE A 60 11.83 12.27 4.03
C ILE A 60 11.09 11.18 3.26
N PHE A 61 10.53 11.52 2.10
CA PHE A 61 9.92 10.55 1.19
C PHE A 61 10.16 10.97 -0.26
N SER A 62 10.22 9.99 -1.17
CA SER A 62 10.59 10.22 -2.57
C SER A 62 9.85 9.35 -3.57
N ASP A 63 10.03 9.65 -4.86
CA ASP A 63 9.54 8.89 -6.02
C ASP A 63 8.04 8.58 -5.97
N LEU A 64 7.30 9.67 -5.74
CA LEU A 64 5.86 9.65 -5.68
C LEU A 64 5.32 9.67 -7.11
N HIS A 65 5.51 8.59 -7.86
CA HIS A 65 5.05 8.47 -9.25
C HIS A 65 3.50 8.48 -9.31
N ALA A 66 2.92 9.67 -9.20
CA ALA A 66 1.48 9.90 -9.14
C ALA A 66 0.84 9.80 -10.52
N LYS A 67 0.47 8.57 -10.93
CA LYS A 67 -0.02 8.28 -12.29
C LYS A 67 -1.53 7.99 -12.39
N ASP A 68 -2.18 7.60 -11.29
CA ASP A 68 -3.57 7.15 -11.31
C ASP A 68 -4.33 7.39 -9.99
N ALA A 69 -5.64 7.08 -10.01
CA ALA A 69 -6.50 7.20 -8.82
C ALA A 69 -6.09 6.27 -7.67
N MET A 70 -5.38 5.19 -7.99
CA MET A 70 -4.82 4.25 -7.02
C MET A 70 -3.64 4.91 -6.27
N SER A 71 -2.82 5.69 -6.98
CA SER A 71 -1.78 6.53 -6.40
C SER A 71 -2.33 7.65 -5.51
N MET A 72 -3.49 8.25 -5.81
CA MET A 72 -4.12 9.23 -4.90
C MET A 72 -4.51 8.63 -3.55
N ASN A 73 -5.12 7.44 -3.56
CA ASN A 73 -5.49 6.76 -2.32
C ASN A 73 -4.27 6.35 -1.52
N PHE A 74 -3.19 5.94 -2.20
CA PHE A 74 -1.91 5.66 -1.56
C PHE A 74 -1.29 6.92 -0.95
N LEU A 75 -1.27 8.03 -1.71
CA LEU A 75 -0.78 9.32 -1.25
C LEU A 75 -1.56 9.82 -0.02
N GLY A 76 -2.88 9.67 -0.01
CA GLY A 76 -3.69 9.99 1.17
C GLY A 76 -3.29 9.19 2.41
N LYS A 77 -2.92 7.91 2.26
CA LYS A 77 -2.38 7.09 3.36
C LYS A 77 -1.00 7.57 3.79
N VAL A 78 -0.12 7.87 2.84
CA VAL A 78 1.22 8.43 3.11
C VAL A 78 1.10 9.73 3.89
N VAL A 79 0.28 10.68 3.44
CA VAL A 79 0.03 11.95 4.14
C VAL A 79 -0.49 11.73 5.55
N LYS A 80 -1.42 10.78 5.75
CA LYS A 80 -1.92 10.44 7.09
C LYS A 80 -0.81 9.92 8.01
N GLU A 81 0.07 9.06 7.49
CA GLU A 81 1.22 8.52 8.24
C GLU A 81 2.23 9.63 8.58
N ILE A 82 2.56 10.47 7.61
CA ILE A 82 3.45 11.63 7.79
C ILE A 82 2.90 12.55 8.88
N ASN A 83 1.61 12.91 8.81
CA ASN A 83 0.98 13.78 9.80
C ASN A 83 0.97 13.14 11.20
N SER A 84 0.80 11.82 11.29
CA SER A 84 0.87 11.10 12.58
C SER A 84 2.26 11.13 13.22
N CYS A 85 3.29 11.33 12.40
CA CYS A 85 4.66 11.47 12.90
C CYS A 85 4.92 12.84 13.55
N GLU A 86 4.04 13.84 13.42
CA GLU A 86 4.27 15.22 13.88
C GLU A 86 5.68 15.75 13.49
N PRO A 87 6.01 15.84 12.19
CA PRO A 87 7.31 16.32 11.72
C PRO A 87 7.42 17.84 11.81
N ASP A 88 8.62 18.33 12.09
CA ASP A 88 8.95 19.76 11.99
C ASP A 88 9.27 20.17 10.55
N ILE A 89 9.85 19.24 9.79
CA ILE A 89 10.26 19.43 8.41
C ILE A 89 9.84 18.22 7.58
N ILE A 90 9.21 18.48 6.44
CA ILE A 90 8.86 17.47 5.45
C ILE A 90 9.74 17.72 4.22
N LEU A 91 10.53 16.74 3.83
CA LEU A 91 11.33 16.76 2.60
C LEU A 91 10.75 15.77 1.61
N ILE A 92 10.30 16.31 0.48
CA ILE A 92 9.83 15.51 -0.66
C ILE A 92 10.93 15.53 -1.70
N LEU A 93 11.45 14.37 -2.09
CA LEU A 93 12.61 14.23 -2.99
C LEU A 93 12.23 13.43 -4.26
N GLY A 94 13.00 13.55 -5.35
CA GLY A 94 12.82 12.74 -6.56
C GLY A 94 11.67 13.20 -7.47
N ASP A 95 11.11 12.26 -8.24
CA ASP A 95 10.08 12.55 -9.25
C ASP A 95 8.67 12.51 -8.66
N PHE A 96 7.95 13.64 -8.74
CA PHE A 96 6.58 13.79 -8.22
C PHE A 96 5.50 13.50 -9.27
N ILE A 97 5.83 13.73 -10.53
CA ILE A 97 4.92 13.62 -11.68
C ILE A 97 5.75 13.16 -12.88
N ASP A 98 5.15 12.33 -13.72
CA ASP A 98 5.84 11.66 -14.82
C ASP A 98 5.51 12.35 -16.16
N TYR A 99 5.48 13.69 -16.19
CA TYR A 99 5.47 14.54 -17.39
C TYR A 99 4.13 15.14 -17.89
N HIS A 100 2.99 14.99 -17.22
CA HIS A 100 1.73 15.57 -17.71
C HIS A 100 0.97 16.48 -16.74
N GLU A 101 0.50 17.65 -17.21
CA GLU A 101 -0.26 18.63 -16.39
C GLU A 101 -1.50 18.03 -15.73
N HIS A 102 -2.13 17.03 -16.35
CA HIS A 102 -3.31 16.36 -15.80
C HIS A 102 -3.01 15.48 -14.59
N GLU A 103 -1.73 15.21 -14.29
CA GLU A 103 -1.29 14.44 -13.13
C GLU A 103 -1.21 15.28 -11.86
N ILE A 104 -1.21 16.62 -11.98
CA ILE A 104 -1.23 17.54 -10.83
C ILE A 104 -2.43 17.27 -9.92
N LYS A 105 -3.58 16.86 -10.49
CA LYS A 105 -4.77 16.49 -9.71
C LYS A 105 -4.50 15.37 -8.71
N PHE A 106 -3.51 14.50 -8.99
CA PHE A 106 -3.18 13.39 -8.11
C PHE A 106 -2.40 13.82 -6.86
N LEU A 107 -1.90 15.06 -6.83
CA LEU A 107 -1.23 15.66 -5.68
C LEU A 107 -2.19 16.37 -4.72
N GLU A 108 -3.49 16.44 -5.03
CA GLU A 108 -4.52 17.06 -4.16
C GLU A 108 -4.44 16.62 -2.68
N PRO A 109 -4.15 15.35 -2.33
CA PRO A 109 -4.02 14.95 -0.94
C PRO A 109 -2.91 15.66 -0.14
N LEU A 110 -1.95 16.29 -0.82
CA LEU A 110 -0.91 17.11 -0.18
C LEU A 110 -1.43 18.50 0.26
N GLY A 111 -2.59 18.93 -0.22
CA GLY A 111 -3.15 20.25 0.05
C GLY A 111 -2.41 21.41 -0.65
N LEU A 112 -1.76 21.11 -1.78
CA LEU A 112 -1.10 22.08 -2.66
C LEU A 112 -2.08 22.94 -3.46
#